data_AF-A0A534JT81-F1
#
_entry.id   AF-A0A534JT81-F1
#
_cell.length_a   1.000
_cell.length_b   1.000
_cell.length_c   1.000
_cell.angle_alpha   90.00
_cell.angle_beta   90.00
_cell.angle_gamma   90.00
#
_symmetry.space_group_name_H-M   'P 1'
#
loop_
_entity.id
_entity.type
_entity.pdbx_description
1 polymer ?
#
loop_
_entity_poly.entity_id
_entity_poly.type
_entity_poly.pdbx_seq_one_letter_code
_entity_poly.pdbx_strand_id
1 'polypeptide(L)'
;MSDALRAFLEDEFPVITSEMRVLTLLARDAVAEFHRGLDAEARASELSDEDVIARLQDPRAFGLFARRVLDARVSREVKIGVAERAFDLIPIPATEHAAIRVEERTPPGLLRIVRFLLENEAFTVLHLLHLVYAAFLDPALLRTADRTTRTWVLMSIVAREELPETSRLLAAFQFLAAMAPRDAGSAFDAIGKARHVSPTVRAGLAVAASGSDGGRSWFAAVAVQEGLLPPSGDSEASRMEFEARVPALPEGVRSRALRWLERNASKTREPD
;
A
#
# COMPACT_ATOMS: atom_id res chain seq x y z
N MET A 1 -1.98 -2.30 -39.01
CA MET A 1 -2.00 -2.05 -37.55
C MET A 1 -1.08 -3.08 -36.95
N SER A 2 -0.07 -2.67 -36.17
CA SER A 2 0.75 -3.65 -35.46
C SER A 2 -0.16 -4.43 -34.50
N ASP A 3 0.02 -5.75 -34.48
CA ASP A 3 -0.69 -6.70 -33.59
C ASP A 3 0.17 -7.02 -32.35
N ALA A 4 1.37 -6.42 -32.21
CA ALA A 4 2.31 -6.74 -31.14
C ALA A 4 1.74 -6.42 -29.75
N LEU A 5 1.11 -5.24 -29.58
CA LEU A 5 0.51 -4.87 -28.30
C LEU A 5 -0.66 -5.79 -27.94
N ARG A 6 -1.45 -6.21 -28.93
CA ARG A 6 -2.53 -7.18 -28.71
C ARG A 6 -1.97 -8.50 -28.21
N ALA A 7 -0.98 -9.04 -28.93
CA ALA A 7 -0.36 -10.32 -28.59
C ALA A 7 0.27 -10.29 -27.17
N PHE A 8 0.94 -9.19 -26.82
CA PHE A 8 1.47 -8.98 -25.48
C PHE A 8 0.37 -9.03 -24.40
N LEU A 9 -0.76 -8.33 -24.61
CA LEU A 9 -1.86 -8.32 -23.64
C LEU A 9 -2.59 -9.66 -23.53
N GLU A 10 -2.64 -10.43 -24.63
CA GLU A 10 -3.18 -11.79 -24.69
C GLU A 10 -2.31 -12.80 -23.93
N ASP A 11 -0.99 -12.61 -23.95
CA ASP A 11 -0.01 -13.44 -23.22
C ASP A 11 0.01 -13.11 -21.72
N GLU A 12 -0.07 -11.83 -21.37
CA GLU A 12 0.03 -11.36 -19.97
C GLU A 12 -1.26 -11.55 -19.16
N PHE A 13 -2.44 -11.50 -19.80
CA PHE A 13 -3.72 -11.48 -19.09
C PHE A 13 -4.73 -12.48 -19.67
N PRO A 14 -5.65 -12.99 -18.83
CA PRO A 14 -6.69 -13.93 -19.28
C PRO A 14 -7.84 -13.18 -20.01
N VAL A 15 -7.52 -12.55 -21.14
CA VAL A 15 -8.42 -11.65 -21.87
C VAL A 15 -9.32 -12.41 -22.83
N ILE A 16 -10.61 -12.05 -22.88
CA ILE A 16 -11.51 -12.48 -23.96
C ILE A 16 -11.51 -11.48 -25.12
N THR A 17 -11.79 -11.94 -26.34
CA THR A 17 -11.68 -11.12 -27.56
C THR A 17 -12.44 -9.79 -27.50
N SER A 18 -13.61 -9.76 -26.84
CA SER A 18 -14.41 -8.53 -26.67
C SER A 18 -13.76 -7.47 -25.78
N GLU A 19 -12.87 -7.87 -24.86
CA GLU A 19 -12.20 -6.99 -23.90
C GLU A 19 -10.86 -6.48 -24.43
N MET A 20 -10.25 -7.20 -25.37
CA MET A 20 -8.94 -6.89 -25.92
C MET A 20 -8.85 -5.48 -26.50
N ARG A 21 -9.89 -5.04 -27.22
CA ARG A 21 -9.97 -3.69 -27.77
C ARG A 21 -9.95 -2.62 -26.66
N VAL A 22 -10.61 -2.88 -25.54
CA VAL A 22 -10.65 -1.98 -24.39
C VAL A 22 -9.26 -1.88 -23.77
N LEU A 23 -8.62 -3.02 -23.48
CA LEU A 23 -7.28 -3.04 -22.88
C LEU A 23 -6.24 -2.34 -23.76
N THR A 24 -6.26 -2.59 -25.07
CA THR A 24 -5.34 -1.93 -26.01
C THR A 24 -5.49 -0.40 -25.97
N LEU A 25 -6.72 0.11 -25.92
CA LEU A 25 -6.99 1.55 -25.83
C LEU A 25 -6.50 2.12 -24.49
N LEU A 26 -6.82 1.46 -23.37
CA LEU A 26 -6.42 1.92 -22.04
C LEU A 26 -4.89 1.90 -21.86
N ALA A 27 -4.20 0.92 -22.44
CA ALA A 27 -2.74 0.83 -22.43
C ALA A 27 -2.11 2.03 -23.15
N ARG A 28 -2.57 2.33 -24.38
CA ARG A 28 -2.08 3.48 -25.14
C ARG A 28 -2.37 4.79 -24.42
N ASP A 29 -3.57 4.97 -23.88
CA ASP A 29 -3.94 6.18 -23.14
C ASP A 29 -3.10 6.36 -21.88
N ALA A 30 -2.81 5.28 -21.16
CA ALA A 30 -1.96 5.32 -19.97
C ALA A 30 -0.51 5.68 -20.30
N VAL A 31 0.07 5.06 -21.34
CA VAL A 31 1.44 5.38 -21.77
C VAL A 31 1.51 6.79 -22.34
N ALA A 32 0.50 7.26 -23.06
CA ALA A 32 0.45 8.64 -23.56
C ALA A 32 0.33 9.67 -22.42
N GLU A 33 -0.44 9.39 -21.35
CA GLU A 33 -0.44 10.24 -20.15
C GLU A 33 0.92 10.24 -19.47
N PHE A 34 1.53 9.06 -19.29
CA PHE A 34 2.84 8.94 -18.68
C PHE A 34 3.91 9.70 -19.47
N HIS A 35 3.91 9.55 -20.80
CA HIS A 35 4.87 10.24 -21.67
C HIS A 35 4.71 11.75 -21.57
N ARG A 36 3.47 12.28 -21.59
CA ARG A 36 3.22 13.71 -21.38
C ARG A 36 3.64 14.23 -20.02
N GLY A 37 3.62 13.38 -19.00
CA GLY A 37 4.15 13.70 -17.68
C GLY A 37 5.67 13.85 -17.64
N LEU A 38 6.39 13.23 -18.58
CA LEU A 38 7.84 13.34 -18.73
C LEU A 38 8.25 14.46 -19.69
N ASP A 39 7.48 14.64 -20.77
CA ASP A 39 7.67 15.66 -21.79
C ASP A 39 6.31 16.20 -22.24
N ALA A 40 6.02 17.46 -21.90
CA ALA A 40 4.75 18.11 -22.20
C ALA A 40 4.46 18.24 -23.71
N GLU A 41 5.49 18.18 -24.57
CA GLU A 41 5.34 18.29 -26.02
C GLU A 41 5.13 16.92 -26.71
N ALA A 42 5.31 15.81 -25.98
CA ALA A 42 5.19 14.46 -26.52
C ALA A 42 3.78 14.16 -27.06
N ARG A 43 3.72 13.65 -28.30
CA ARG A 43 2.44 13.33 -28.97
C ARG A 43 2.12 11.85 -28.89
N ALA A 44 0.88 11.53 -28.49
CA ALA A 44 0.40 10.15 -28.42
C ALA A 44 0.45 9.39 -29.76
N SER A 45 0.36 10.12 -30.89
CA SER A 45 0.43 9.55 -32.25
C SER A 45 1.81 9.00 -32.62
N GLU A 46 2.85 9.29 -31.83
CA GLU A 46 4.23 8.86 -32.08
C GLU A 46 4.56 7.54 -31.37
N LEU A 47 3.67 7.03 -30.52
CA LEU A 47 3.88 5.77 -29.80
C LEU A 47 3.61 4.58 -30.72
N SER A 48 4.67 3.83 -31.04
CA SER A 48 4.54 2.49 -31.64
C SER A 48 4.02 1.48 -30.61
N ASP A 49 3.63 0.29 -31.06
CA ASP A 49 3.19 -0.77 -30.15
C ASP A 49 4.34 -1.24 -29.25
N GLU A 50 5.53 -1.32 -29.82
CA GLU A 50 6.77 -1.66 -29.13
C GLU A 50 7.11 -0.63 -28.05
N ASP A 51 6.90 0.66 -28.32
CA ASP A 51 7.06 1.72 -27.31
C ASP A 51 6.07 1.55 -26.16
N VAL A 52 4.81 1.24 -26.46
CA VAL A 52 3.77 1.03 -25.44
C VAL A 52 4.13 -0.17 -24.58
N ILE A 53 4.52 -1.31 -25.18
CA ILE A 53 4.92 -2.51 -24.45
C ILE A 53 6.13 -2.22 -23.55
N ALA A 54 7.17 -1.56 -24.08
CA ALA A 54 8.35 -1.21 -23.32
C ALA A 54 8.02 -0.30 -22.13
N ARG A 55 7.09 0.65 -22.30
CA ARG A 55 6.66 1.53 -21.21
C ARG A 55 5.74 0.86 -20.20
N LEU A 56 4.97 -0.16 -20.58
CA LEU A 56 4.17 -0.95 -19.63
C LEU A 56 5.04 -1.77 -18.67
N GLN A 57 6.34 -1.91 -18.90
CA GLN A 57 7.27 -2.47 -17.92
C GLN A 57 7.67 -1.46 -16.82
N ASP A 58 7.36 -0.17 -16.97
CA ASP A 58 7.57 0.83 -15.94
C ASP A 58 6.39 0.82 -14.95
N PRO A 59 6.62 0.64 -13.63
CA PRO A 59 5.55 0.60 -12.63
C PRO A 59 4.65 1.85 -12.64
N ARG A 60 5.21 3.01 -13.00
CA ARG A 60 4.48 4.28 -13.01
C ARG A 60 3.48 4.34 -14.15
N ALA A 61 3.90 3.95 -15.35
CA ALA A 61 3.03 3.85 -16.51
C ALA A 61 2.01 2.71 -16.32
N PHE A 62 2.45 1.58 -15.79
CA PHE A 62 1.56 0.44 -15.55
C PHE A 62 0.53 0.74 -14.47
N GLY A 63 0.87 1.46 -13.39
CA GLY A 63 -0.10 1.90 -12.39
C GLY A 63 -1.23 2.77 -12.97
N LEU A 64 -0.90 3.64 -13.93
CA LEU A 64 -1.89 4.42 -14.68
C LEU A 64 -2.79 3.55 -15.56
N PHE A 65 -2.24 2.49 -16.15
CA PHE A 65 -3.00 1.49 -16.90
C PHE A 65 -3.91 0.67 -15.98
N ALA A 66 -3.37 0.11 -14.90
CA ALA A 66 -4.09 -0.69 -13.93
C ALA A 66 -5.29 0.06 -13.34
N ARG A 67 -5.09 1.33 -12.92
CA ARG A 67 -6.18 2.17 -12.43
C ARG A 67 -7.34 2.27 -13.43
N ARG A 68 -7.04 2.48 -14.71
CA ARG A 68 -8.06 2.57 -15.78
C ARG A 68 -8.77 1.23 -15.97
N VAL A 69 -8.04 0.12 -15.96
CA VAL A 69 -8.61 -1.22 -16.11
C VAL A 69 -9.58 -1.55 -14.98
N LEU A 70 -9.24 -1.19 -13.74
CA LEU A 70 -10.13 -1.39 -12.59
C LEU A 70 -11.47 -0.63 -12.74
N ASP A 71 -11.44 0.53 -13.38
CA ASP A 71 -12.63 1.37 -13.63
C ASP A 71 -13.40 0.96 -14.89
N ALA A 72 -12.79 0.16 -15.77
CA ALA A 72 -13.38 -0.25 -17.03
C ALA A 72 -14.40 -1.40 -16.85
N ARG A 73 -15.24 -1.58 -17.87
CA ARG A 73 -16.16 -2.73 -17.99
C ARG A 73 -15.44 -3.91 -18.65
N VAL A 74 -14.53 -4.52 -17.90
CA VAL A 74 -13.87 -5.77 -18.25
C VAL A 74 -14.07 -6.80 -17.13
N SER A 75 -13.83 -8.07 -17.45
CA SER A 75 -13.96 -9.21 -16.56
C SER A 75 -13.17 -9.05 -15.27
N ARG A 76 -13.64 -9.74 -14.24
CA ARG A 76 -13.00 -9.74 -12.92
C ARG A 76 -11.60 -10.35 -13.01
N GLU A 77 -11.45 -11.39 -13.81
CA GLU A 77 -10.22 -12.15 -14.03
C GLU A 77 -9.12 -11.25 -14.63
N VAL A 78 -9.46 -10.45 -15.64
CA VAL A 78 -8.54 -9.45 -16.21
C VAL A 78 -8.15 -8.40 -15.18
N LYS A 79 -9.11 -7.89 -14.39
CA LYS A 79 -8.81 -6.91 -13.33
C LYS A 79 -7.89 -7.46 -12.26
N ILE A 80 -8.06 -8.73 -11.87
CA ILE A 80 -7.17 -9.40 -10.93
C ILE A 80 -5.78 -9.55 -11.54
N GLY A 81 -5.65 -10.08 -12.76
CA GLY A 81 -4.35 -10.24 -13.41
C GLY A 81 -3.60 -8.92 -13.57
N VAL A 82 -4.29 -7.85 -13.96
CA VAL A 82 -3.68 -6.51 -14.03
C VAL A 82 -3.30 -5.96 -12.64
N ALA A 83 -4.12 -6.21 -11.63
CA ALA A 83 -3.80 -5.80 -10.26
C ALA A 83 -2.58 -6.54 -9.69
N GLU A 84 -2.46 -7.84 -9.95
CA GLU A 84 -1.30 -8.66 -9.57
C GLU A 84 -0.05 -8.21 -10.31
N ARG A 85 -0.14 -8.01 -11.62
CA ARG A 85 0.99 -7.55 -12.44
C ARG A 85 1.51 -6.18 -12.00
N ALA A 86 0.64 -5.31 -11.47
CA ALA A 86 1.05 -4.02 -10.92
C ALA A 86 1.97 -4.18 -9.69
N PHE A 87 1.81 -5.25 -8.91
CA PHE A 87 2.73 -5.59 -7.82
C PHE A 87 4.00 -6.28 -8.34
N ASP A 88 3.89 -7.16 -9.33
CA ASP A 88 5.06 -7.86 -9.90
C ASP A 88 6.08 -6.91 -10.52
N LEU A 89 5.62 -5.77 -11.05
CA LEU A 89 6.49 -4.75 -11.61
C LEU A 89 7.20 -3.92 -10.52
N ILE A 90 6.72 -3.92 -9.28
CA ILE A 90 7.36 -3.14 -8.21
C ILE A 90 8.76 -3.73 -7.94
N PRO A 91 9.84 -2.97 -8.18
CA PRO A 91 11.18 -3.52 -8.18
C PRO A 91 11.56 -3.99 -6.78
N ILE A 92 12.11 -5.20 -6.67
CA ILE A 92 12.74 -5.70 -5.46
C ILE A 92 14.24 -5.34 -5.56
N PRO A 93 14.86 -4.76 -4.51
CA PRO A 93 16.30 -4.47 -4.54
C PRO A 93 17.10 -5.73 -4.85
N ALA A 94 17.90 -5.68 -5.92
CA ALA A 94 18.79 -6.80 -6.29
C ALA A 94 19.88 -7.04 -5.23
N THR A 95 20.21 -6.00 -4.45
CA THR A 95 21.13 -6.04 -3.32
C THR A 95 20.63 -5.10 -2.23
N GLU A 96 21.13 -5.28 -1.00
CA GLU A 96 20.81 -4.44 0.17
C GLU A 96 21.13 -2.95 -0.05
N HIS A 97 22.04 -2.62 -0.97
CA HIS A 97 22.48 -1.25 -1.26
C HIS A 97 21.97 -0.72 -2.60
N ALA A 98 21.13 -1.46 -3.31
CA ALA A 98 20.58 -1.01 -4.59
C ALA A 98 19.66 0.20 -4.36
N ALA A 99 20.04 1.36 -4.91
CA ALA A 99 19.21 2.55 -4.88
C ALA A 99 17.98 2.34 -5.78
N ILE A 100 16.79 2.37 -5.20
CA ILE A 100 15.52 2.32 -5.92
C ILE A 100 14.86 3.69 -5.82
N ARG A 101 14.30 4.17 -6.93
CA ARG A 101 13.51 5.39 -6.94
C ARG A 101 12.19 5.15 -6.23
N VAL A 102 11.84 6.03 -5.29
CA VAL A 102 10.62 5.90 -4.47
C VAL A 102 9.38 5.79 -5.37
N GLU A 103 9.35 6.54 -6.48
CA GLU A 103 8.25 6.58 -7.43
C GLU A 103 8.00 5.25 -8.14
N GLU A 104 9.03 4.41 -8.28
CA GLU A 104 8.92 3.06 -8.85
C GLU A 104 8.34 2.05 -7.85
N ARG A 105 8.41 2.35 -6.54
CA ARG A 105 7.81 1.56 -5.45
C ARG A 105 6.39 1.99 -5.10
N THR A 106 5.96 3.17 -5.54
CA THR A 106 4.63 3.72 -5.27
C THR A 106 3.88 4.02 -6.57
N PRO A 107 3.55 2.99 -7.38
CA PRO A 107 2.86 3.20 -8.63
C PRO A 107 1.51 3.92 -8.42
N PRO A 108 1.09 4.79 -9.36
CA PRO A 108 -0.15 5.53 -9.24
C PRO A 108 -1.36 4.63 -8.98
N GLY A 109 -2.16 4.97 -7.98
CA GLY A 109 -3.36 4.21 -7.64
C GLY A 109 -3.13 2.93 -6.84
N LEU A 110 -1.92 2.67 -6.32
CA LEU A 110 -1.59 1.47 -5.54
C LEU A 110 -2.63 1.15 -4.44
N LEU A 111 -3.10 2.13 -3.66
CA LEU A 111 -4.08 1.85 -2.60
C LEU A 111 -5.46 1.44 -3.14
N ARG A 112 -5.83 1.91 -4.35
CA ARG A 112 -7.06 1.47 -5.05
C ARG A 112 -6.91 0.03 -5.53
N ILE A 113 -5.72 -0.34 -6.01
CA ILE A 113 -5.38 -1.71 -6.41
C ILE A 113 -5.44 -2.64 -5.19
N VAL A 114 -4.82 -2.25 -4.07
CA VAL A 114 -4.90 -2.97 -2.78
C VAL A 114 -6.35 -3.20 -2.38
N ARG A 115 -7.17 -2.15 -2.41
CA ARG A 115 -8.59 -2.26 -2.08
C ARG A 115 -9.30 -3.28 -2.98
N PHE A 116 -9.08 -3.20 -4.30
CA PHE A 116 -9.69 -4.12 -5.25
C PHE A 116 -9.30 -5.58 -4.97
N LEU A 117 -8.01 -5.85 -4.72
CA LEU A 117 -7.53 -7.20 -4.40
C LEU A 117 -8.12 -7.72 -3.09
N LEU A 118 -8.27 -6.86 -2.08
CA LEU A 118 -8.90 -7.22 -0.81
C LEU A 118 -10.39 -7.53 -0.98
N GLU A 119 -11.12 -6.72 -1.76
CA GLU A 119 -12.55 -6.91 -2.06
C GLU A 119 -12.80 -8.21 -2.84
N ASN A 120 -11.80 -8.69 -3.59
CA ASN A 120 -11.90 -9.87 -4.45
C ASN A 120 -11.16 -11.09 -3.90
N GLU A 121 -10.74 -11.07 -2.62
CA GLU A 121 -10.04 -12.18 -1.96
C GLU A 121 -8.70 -12.59 -2.63
N ALA A 122 -8.13 -11.73 -3.48
CA ALA A 122 -6.85 -11.95 -4.18
C ALA A 122 -5.65 -11.27 -3.48
N PHE A 123 -5.88 -10.57 -2.37
CA PHE A 123 -4.80 -9.94 -1.61
C PHE A 123 -3.99 -10.98 -0.80
N THR A 124 -2.66 -10.94 -0.91
CA THR A 124 -1.74 -11.94 -0.35
C THR A 124 -0.80 -11.31 0.68
N VAL A 125 -0.03 -12.14 1.39
CA VAL A 125 1.03 -11.68 2.30
C VAL A 125 2.07 -10.84 1.55
N LEU A 126 2.44 -11.22 0.32
CA LEU A 126 3.41 -10.47 -0.47
C LEU A 126 2.90 -9.07 -0.84
N HIS A 127 1.60 -8.94 -1.16
CA HIS A 127 0.98 -7.64 -1.39
C HIS A 127 1.01 -6.74 -0.14
N LEU A 128 0.81 -7.33 1.05
CA LEU A 128 0.93 -6.59 2.32
C LEU A 128 2.35 -6.07 2.54
N LEU A 129 3.36 -6.92 2.33
CA LEU A 129 4.76 -6.51 2.50
C LEU A 129 5.14 -5.38 1.56
N HIS A 130 4.71 -5.45 0.29
CA HIS A 130 4.90 -4.37 -0.67
C HIS A 130 4.22 -3.08 -0.22
N LEU A 131 2.99 -3.15 0.30
CA LEU A 131 2.28 -1.97 0.79
C LEU A 131 2.98 -1.35 2.01
N VAL A 132 3.41 -2.15 2.98
CA VAL A 132 4.14 -1.69 4.17
C VAL A 132 5.43 -0.99 3.75
N TYR A 133 6.17 -1.58 2.81
CA TYR A 133 7.40 -1.00 2.29
C TYR A 133 7.15 0.29 1.50
N ALA A 134 6.14 0.30 0.63
CA ALA A 134 5.75 1.48 -0.14
C ALA A 134 5.33 2.64 0.77
N ALA A 135 4.52 2.37 1.80
CA ALA A 135 4.11 3.38 2.78
C ALA A 135 5.25 3.85 3.70
N PHE A 136 6.26 3.01 3.90
CA PHE A 136 7.47 3.36 4.63
C PHE A 136 8.37 4.30 3.81
N LEU A 137 8.52 4.03 2.51
CA LEU A 137 9.29 4.89 1.61
C LEU A 137 8.58 6.22 1.29
N ASP A 138 7.27 6.16 1.04
CA ASP A 138 6.45 7.34 0.76
C ASP A 138 5.17 7.34 1.62
N PRO A 139 5.20 8.00 2.80
CA PRO A 139 4.00 8.17 3.61
C PRO A 139 2.90 8.99 2.93
N ALA A 140 3.18 9.74 1.85
CA ALA A 140 2.16 10.46 1.10
C ALA A 140 1.21 9.53 0.34
N LEU A 141 1.65 8.31 -0.01
CA LEU A 141 0.81 7.25 -0.59
C LEU A 141 -0.50 7.06 0.19
N LEU A 142 -0.41 6.99 1.52
CA LEU A 142 -1.59 6.78 2.37
C LEU A 142 -2.40 8.07 2.55
N ARG A 143 -1.75 9.24 2.58
CA ARG A 143 -2.40 10.54 2.80
C ARG A 143 -3.23 10.99 1.61
N THR A 144 -2.75 10.73 0.40
CA THR A 144 -3.38 11.16 -0.86
C THR A 144 -4.63 10.35 -1.23
N ALA A 145 -4.75 9.14 -0.71
CA ALA A 145 -5.96 8.35 -0.89
C ALA A 145 -7.18 8.97 -0.19
N ASP A 146 -8.36 8.77 -0.78
CA ASP A 146 -9.60 9.21 -0.17
C ASP A 146 -9.84 8.49 1.18
N ARG A 147 -10.56 9.18 2.07
CA ARG A 147 -10.83 8.70 3.43
C ARG A 147 -11.50 7.32 3.44
N THR A 148 -12.42 7.08 2.51
CA THR A 148 -13.21 5.84 2.47
C THR A 148 -12.30 4.67 2.12
N THR A 149 -11.51 4.79 1.05
CA THR A 149 -10.53 3.78 0.63
C THR A 149 -9.50 3.53 1.74
N ARG A 150 -8.92 4.58 2.32
CA ARG A 150 -7.92 4.44 3.39
C ARG A 150 -8.48 3.69 4.61
N THR A 151 -9.67 4.07 5.07
CA THR A 151 -10.29 3.43 6.24
C THR A 151 -10.68 1.99 5.96
N TRP A 152 -11.24 1.72 4.78
CA TRP A 152 -11.65 0.38 4.39
C TRP A 152 -10.44 -0.56 4.30
N VAL A 153 -9.35 -0.13 3.62
CA VAL A 153 -8.14 -0.95 3.50
C VAL A 153 -7.52 -1.24 4.86
N LEU A 154 -7.41 -0.23 5.73
CA LEU A 154 -6.95 -0.41 7.11
C LEU A 154 -7.74 -1.51 7.82
N MET A 155 -9.07 -1.39 7.84
CA MET A 155 -9.94 -2.33 8.55
C MET A 155 -9.86 -3.74 7.96
N SER A 156 -9.80 -3.86 6.63
CA SER A 156 -9.66 -5.15 5.95
C SER A 156 -8.33 -5.83 6.24
N ILE A 157 -7.22 -5.07 6.33
CA ILE A 157 -5.90 -5.64 6.65
C ILE A 157 -5.87 -6.15 8.10
N VAL A 158 -6.28 -5.34 9.08
CA VAL A 158 -6.18 -5.74 10.50
C VAL A 158 -7.10 -6.92 10.85
N ALA A 159 -8.22 -7.05 10.13
CA ALA A 159 -9.19 -8.13 10.31
C ALA A 159 -8.78 -9.48 9.71
N ARG A 160 -7.83 -9.51 8.77
CA ARG A 160 -7.43 -10.75 8.09
C ARG A 160 -6.45 -11.56 8.91
N GLU A 161 -6.90 -12.70 9.43
CA GLU A 161 -6.10 -13.56 10.30
C GLU A 161 -4.99 -14.30 9.54
N GLU A 162 -5.12 -14.51 8.23
CA GLU A 162 -4.11 -15.17 7.40
C GLU A 162 -2.85 -14.30 7.20
N LEU A 163 -2.95 -12.99 7.47
CA LEU A 163 -1.84 -12.06 7.33
C LEU A 163 -0.97 -12.06 8.60
N PRO A 164 0.37 -11.99 8.47
CA PRO A 164 1.28 -11.91 9.61
C PRO A 164 0.92 -10.76 10.55
N GLU A 165 0.89 -11.05 11.85
CA GLU A 165 0.49 -10.09 12.87
C GLU A 165 1.38 -8.84 12.86
N THR A 166 2.70 -9.01 12.80
CA THR A 166 3.66 -7.90 12.76
C THR A 166 3.41 -6.98 11.58
N SER A 167 3.21 -7.53 10.37
CA SER A 167 2.93 -6.74 9.18
C SER A 167 1.58 -6.02 9.27
N ARG A 168 0.56 -6.64 9.87
CA ARG A 168 -0.72 -5.98 10.15
C ARG A 168 -0.58 -4.82 11.12
N LEU A 169 0.24 -4.97 12.16
CA LEU A 169 0.51 -3.91 13.15
C LEU A 169 1.29 -2.74 12.52
N LEU A 170 2.32 -3.02 11.74
CA LEU A 170 3.06 -2.00 10.99
C LEU A 170 2.15 -1.23 10.04
N ALA A 171 1.35 -1.94 9.24
CA ALA A 171 0.37 -1.31 8.36
C ALA A 171 -0.63 -0.47 9.16
N ALA A 172 -1.23 -1.01 10.22
CA ALA A 172 -2.17 -0.26 11.05
C ALA A 172 -1.58 1.04 11.59
N PHE A 173 -0.33 0.98 12.06
CA PHE A 173 0.39 2.13 12.57
C PHE A 173 0.60 3.20 11.49
N GLN A 174 1.09 2.81 10.31
CA GLN A 174 1.30 3.72 9.17
C GLN A 174 0.00 4.38 8.72
N PHE A 175 -1.10 3.62 8.62
CA PHE A 175 -2.40 4.15 8.23
C PHE A 175 -2.96 5.14 9.25
N LEU A 176 -2.88 4.81 10.55
CA LEU A 176 -3.33 5.71 11.61
C LEU A 176 -2.51 7.00 11.66
N ALA A 177 -1.20 6.93 11.43
CA ALA A 177 -0.33 8.10 11.37
C ALA A 177 -0.62 8.99 10.13
N ALA A 178 -1.02 8.38 9.01
CA ALA A 178 -1.39 9.09 7.79
C ALA A 178 -2.81 9.70 7.83
N MET A 179 -3.61 9.40 8.87
CA MET A 179 -4.97 9.92 9.02
C MET A 179 -5.00 11.27 9.76
N ALA A 180 -6.02 12.08 9.46
CA ALA A 180 -6.33 13.25 10.27
C ALA A 180 -6.59 12.83 11.73
N PRO A 181 -6.16 13.60 12.75
CA PRO A 181 -6.18 13.17 14.15
C PRO A 181 -7.52 12.63 14.66
N ARG A 182 -8.64 13.26 14.25
CA ARG A 182 -10.00 12.80 14.61
C ARG A 182 -10.33 11.44 14.00
N ASP A 183 -9.97 11.24 12.74
CA ASP A 183 -10.24 10.02 11.99
C ASP A 183 -9.36 8.87 12.49
N ALA A 184 -8.08 9.15 12.77
CA ALA A 184 -7.15 8.20 13.39
C ALA A 184 -7.68 7.70 14.75
N GLY A 185 -8.14 8.62 15.61
CA GLY A 185 -8.73 8.25 16.89
C GLY A 185 -9.99 7.38 16.74
N SER A 186 -10.83 7.70 15.75
CA SER A 186 -12.06 6.94 15.48
C SER A 186 -11.77 5.55 14.93
N ALA A 187 -10.80 5.44 14.02
CA ALA A 187 -10.34 4.17 13.47
C ALA A 187 -9.70 3.28 14.55
N PHE A 188 -8.85 3.85 15.42
CA PHE A 188 -8.28 3.11 16.56
C PHE A 188 -9.38 2.55 17.49
N ASP A 189 -10.37 3.37 17.85
CA ASP A 189 -11.50 2.90 18.68
C ASP A 189 -12.31 1.80 17.97
N ALA A 190 -12.47 1.89 16.65
CA ALA A 190 -13.15 0.88 15.85
C ALA A 190 -12.38 -0.46 15.86
N ILE A 191 -11.06 -0.42 15.64
CA ILE A 191 -10.18 -1.59 15.73
C ILE A 191 -10.28 -2.22 17.13
N GLY A 192 -10.17 -1.42 18.19
CA GLY A 192 -10.24 -1.92 19.57
C GLY A 192 -11.57 -2.59 19.94
N LYS A 193 -12.68 -2.24 19.27
CA LYS A 193 -14.03 -2.80 19.51
C LYS A 193 -14.40 -3.93 18.55
N ALA A 194 -13.74 -4.03 17.41
CA ALA A 194 -14.05 -5.03 16.39
C ALA A 194 -13.78 -6.45 16.89
N ARG A 195 -14.80 -7.32 16.83
CA ARG A 195 -14.69 -8.72 17.28
C ARG A 195 -13.88 -9.60 16.33
N HIS A 196 -13.86 -9.23 15.04
CA HIS A 196 -13.10 -9.92 14.00
C HIS A 196 -11.62 -9.51 13.95
N VAL A 197 -11.18 -8.57 14.79
CA VAL A 197 -9.76 -8.26 14.94
C VAL A 197 -9.24 -9.06 16.12
N SER A 198 -8.15 -9.81 15.89
CA SER A 198 -7.59 -10.67 16.93
C SER A 198 -7.25 -9.88 18.20
N PRO A 199 -7.40 -10.47 19.40
CA PRO A 199 -7.03 -9.83 20.65
C PRO A 199 -5.58 -9.34 20.66
N THR A 200 -4.66 -10.11 20.08
CA THR A 200 -3.23 -9.79 20.03
C THR A 200 -2.95 -8.57 19.18
N VAL A 201 -3.58 -8.42 18.00
CA VAL A 201 -3.47 -7.20 17.18
C VAL A 201 -4.00 -5.97 17.93
N ARG A 202 -5.15 -6.09 18.60
CA ARG A 202 -5.73 -4.97 19.38
C ARG A 202 -4.82 -4.57 20.54
N ALA A 203 -4.31 -5.54 21.29
CA ALA A 203 -3.41 -5.30 22.40
C ALA A 203 -2.06 -4.75 21.93
N GLY A 204 -1.45 -5.36 20.91
CA GLY A 204 -0.18 -4.93 20.32
C GLY A 204 -0.25 -3.50 19.79
N LEU A 205 -1.33 -3.14 19.07
CA LEU A 205 -1.53 -1.78 18.58
C LEU A 205 -1.75 -0.78 19.73
N ALA A 206 -2.49 -1.17 20.77
CA ALA A 206 -2.68 -0.31 21.95
C ALA A 206 -1.36 -0.09 22.72
N VAL A 207 -0.55 -1.14 22.90
CA VAL A 207 0.78 -1.04 23.50
C VAL A 207 1.66 -0.11 22.66
N ALA A 208 1.76 -0.35 21.35
CA ALA A 208 2.52 0.47 20.42
C ALA A 208 2.12 1.95 20.50
N ALA A 209 0.81 2.22 20.48
CA ALA A 209 0.29 3.58 20.47
C ALA A 209 0.37 4.30 21.84
N SER A 210 0.52 3.57 22.94
CA SER A 210 0.55 4.17 24.28
C SER A 210 1.84 4.93 24.61
N GLY A 211 2.91 4.73 23.83
CA GLY A 211 4.22 5.36 24.02
C GLY A 211 4.15 6.89 24.07
N SER A 212 4.95 7.52 24.93
CA SER A 212 5.00 8.99 25.07
C SER A 212 5.51 9.71 23.82
N ASP A 213 6.21 9.00 22.94
CA ASP A 213 6.71 9.47 21.65
C ASP A 213 5.73 9.22 20.49
N GLY A 214 4.46 8.89 20.80
CA GLY A 214 3.46 8.53 19.79
C GLY A 214 3.73 7.16 19.15
N GLY A 215 4.51 6.30 19.80
CA GLY A 215 4.82 4.94 19.35
C GLY A 215 6.00 4.83 18.38
N ARG A 216 6.75 5.92 18.18
CA ARG A 216 7.88 5.96 17.22
C ARG A 216 8.96 4.93 17.56
N SER A 217 9.32 4.80 18.84
CA SER A 217 10.34 3.85 19.29
C SER A 217 9.89 2.40 19.06
N TRP A 218 8.61 2.11 19.29
CA TRP A 218 8.04 0.80 18.97
C TRP A 218 8.12 0.53 17.46
N PHE A 219 7.65 1.48 16.65
CA PHE A 219 7.63 1.31 15.19
C PHE A 219 9.05 1.11 14.65
N ALA A 220 10.00 1.92 15.11
CA ALA A 220 11.39 1.83 14.69
C ALA A 220 12.03 0.50 15.10
N ALA A 221 11.80 0.02 16.32
CA ALA A 221 12.34 -1.27 16.76
C ALA A 221 11.82 -2.42 15.88
N VAL A 222 10.52 -2.43 15.56
CA VAL A 222 9.94 -3.43 14.67
C VAL A 222 10.46 -3.25 13.25
N ALA A 223 10.56 -2.03 12.74
CA ALA A 223 11.09 -1.74 11.41
C ALA A 223 12.55 -2.18 11.25
N VAL A 224 13.38 -2.07 12.29
CA VAL A 224 14.76 -2.63 12.28
C VAL A 224 14.73 -4.15 12.23
N GLN A 225 13.87 -4.80 13.02
CA GLN A 225 13.72 -6.27 13.01
C GLN A 225 13.26 -6.81 11.65
N GLU A 226 12.37 -6.07 10.99
CA GLU A 226 11.83 -6.40 9.67
C GLU A 226 12.74 -5.93 8.51
N GLY A 227 13.93 -5.39 8.80
CA GLY A 227 14.90 -4.95 7.79
C GLY A 227 14.46 -3.71 6.98
N LEU A 228 13.48 -2.94 7.47
CA LEU A 228 13.01 -1.70 6.87
C LEU A 228 13.90 -0.50 7.21
N LEU A 229 14.48 -0.50 8.42
CA LEU A 229 15.41 0.52 8.88
C LEU A 229 16.79 -0.10 9.15
N PRO A 230 17.88 0.62 8.85
CA PRO A 230 19.18 0.21 9.37
C PRO A 230 19.15 0.25 10.91
N PRO A 231 19.95 -0.60 11.58
CA PRO A 231 20.13 -0.51 13.03
C PRO A 231 20.54 0.90 13.43
N SER A 232 20.06 1.37 14.58
CA SER A 232 20.40 2.69 15.12
C SER A 232 21.91 2.87 15.18
N GLY A 233 22.46 3.69 14.29
CA GLY A 233 23.82 4.17 14.34
C GLY A 233 23.85 5.65 14.68
N ASP A 234 24.96 6.13 15.24
CA ASP A 234 25.16 7.55 15.59
C ASP A 234 25.39 8.45 14.35
N SER A 235 25.12 7.95 13.13
CA SER A 235 25.30 8.71 11.91
C SER A 235 24.16 9.70 11.68
N GLU A 236 24.50 10.88 11.15
CA GLU A 236 23.52 11.91 10.78
C GLU A 236 22.52 11.41 9.72
N ALA A 237 22.99 10.59 8.77
CA ALA A 237 22.15 9.98 7.74
C ALA A 237 21.07 9.04 8.33
N SER A 238 21.46 8.20 9.30
CA SER A 238 20.52 7.31 10.00
C SER A 238 19.45 8.09 10.78
N ARG A 239 19.83 9.23 11.36
CA ARG A 239 18.88 10.12 12.05
C ARG A 239 17.91 10.79 11.09
N MET A 240 18.40 11.29 9.95
CA MET A 240 17.53 11.89 8.92
C MET A 240 16.54 10.87 8.34
N GLU A 241 16.99 9.63 8.11
CA GLU A 241 16.14 8.55 7.63
C GLU A 241 15.05 8.18 8.65
N PHE A 242 15.43 8.09 9.94
CA PHE A 242 14.48 7.88 11.02
C PHE A 242 13.43 9.00 11.10
N GLU A 243 13.84 10.27 11.03
CA GLU A 243 12.93 11.41 11.07
C GLU A 243 11.98 11.45 9.88
N ALA A 244 12.46 11.08 8.69
CA ALA A 244 11.65 11.07 7.47
C ALA A 244 10.67 9.88 7.41
N ARG A 245 11.06 8.70 7.92
CA ARG A 245 10.35 7.44 7.66
C ARG A 245 9.63 6.84 8.86
N VAL A 246 9.94 7.24 10.10
CA VAL A 246 9.27 6.73 11.30
C VAL A 246 8.05 7.60 11.64
N PRO A 247 6.83 7.14 11.34
CA PRO A 247 5.62 7.89 11.63
C PRO A 247 5.39 8.05 13.13
N ALA A 248 4.70 9.12 13.52
CA ALA A 248 4.19 9.31 14.87
C ALA A 248 2.66 9.25 14.85
N LEU A 249 2.06 8.53 15.79
CA LEU A 249 0.61 8.54 15.93
C LEU A 249 0.13 9.86 16.54
N PRO A 250 -1.05 10.37 16.12
CA PRO A 250 -1.65 11.54 16.75
C PRO A 250 -1.91 11.33 18.24
N GLU A 251 -1.73 12.36 19.07
CA GLU A 251 -1.93 12.29 20.53
C GLU A 251 -3.30 11.74 20.94
N GLY A 252 -4.33 12.03 20.14
CA GLY A 252 -5.67 11.50 20.36
C GLY A 252 -5.75 9.96 20.27
N VAL A 253 -4.88 9.31 19.49
CA VAL A 253 -4.77 7.85 19.41
C VAL A 253 -4.08 7.32 20.66
N ARG A 254 -2.95 7.92 21.07
CA ARG A 254 -2.23 7.57 22.30
C ARG A 254 -3.13 7.60 23.53
N SER A 255 -3.84 8.71 23.72
CA SER A 255 -4.80 8.88 24.83
C SER A 255 -5.89 7.79 24.84
N ARG A 256 -6.35 7.34 23.67
CA ARG A 256 -7.34 6.24 23.56
C ARG A 256 -6.71 4.88 23.87
N ALA A 257 -5.48 4.67 23.43
CA ALA A 257 -4.73 3.44 23.68
C ALA A 257 -4.50 3.22 25.17
N LEU A 258 -4.05 4.25 25.90
CA LEU A 258 -3.91 4.21 27.37
C LEU A 258 -5.22 3.81 28.06
N ARG A 259 -6.33 4.50 27.73
CA ARG A 259 -7.66 4.15 28.27
C ARG A 259 -8.12 2.74 27.88
N TRP A 260 -7.75 2.26 26.70
CA TRP A 260 -8.08 0.90 26.28
C TRP A 260 -7.31 -0.11 27.14
N LEU A 261 -6.01 0.10 27.36
CA LEU A 261 -5.19 -0.77 28.19
C LEU A 261 -5.68 -0.80 29.64
N GLU A 262 -5.96 0.36 30.23
CA GLU A 262 -6.51 0.47 31.60
C GLU A 262 -7.79 -0.34 31.77
N ARG A 263 -8.77 -0.16 30.87
CA ARG A 263 -10.05 -0.87 30.92
C ARG A 263 -9.91 -2.38 30.78
N ASN A 264 -8.96 -2.85 29.97
CA ASN A 264 -8.77 -4.29 29.77
C ASN A 264 -7.94 -4.92 30.90
N ALA A 265 -7.01 -4.17 31.52
CA ALA A 265 -6.30 -4.62 32.71
C ALA A 265 -7.24 -4.79 33.92
N SER A 266 -8.25 -3.93 34.09
CA SER A 266 -9.27 -4.06 35.13
C SER A 266 -10.14 -5.31 34.93
N LYS A 267 -10.50 -5.65 33.69
CA LYS A 267 -11.31 -6.84 33.37
C LYS A 267 -10.60 -8.17 33.62
N THR A 268 -9.27 -8.19 33.59
CA THR A 268 -8.49 -9.41 33.89
C THR A 268 -8.30 -9.61 35.40
N ARG A 269 -8.64 -8.61 36.24
CA ARG A 269 -8.43 -8.62 37.69
C ARG A 269 -9.70 -8.89 38.52
N GLU A 270 -10.86 -8.99 37.88
CA GLU A 270 -12.09 -9.47 38.53
C GLU A 270 -12.19 -10.98 38.28
N PRO A 271 -11.92 -11.84 39.29
CA PRO A 271 -12.34 -13.24 39.22
C PRO A 271 -13.85 -13.30 39.50
N ASP A 272 -14.56 -14.13 38.73
CA ASP A 272 -15.92 -14.60 39.07
C ASP A 272 -15.95 -15.29 40.45
#